data_AF-A0A373FN84-F1
#
_entry.id   AF-A0A373FN84-F1
#
_cell.length_a   1.000
_cell.length_b   1.000
_cell.length_c   1.000
_cell.angle_alpha   90.00
_cell.angle_beta   90.00
_cell.angle_gamma   90.00
#
_symmetry.space_group_name_H-M   'P 1'
#
loop_
_entity.id
_entity.type
_entity.pdbx_description
1 polymer ?
#
loop_
_entity_poly.entity_id
_entity_poly.type
_entity_poly.pdbx_seq_one_letter_code
_entity_poly.pdbx_strand_id
1 'polypeptide(L)'
;MMKNEAENLVWKMIYLARRNPALLAEDFPQAWREHSALGRQCKNVGQRVKAVAQCSRVLQVGDPALSSDYDGVNLMVLADREAGAVIWSDPETLAVMRPDEPRVFADYVRNFSVLCRQQVLRSDLPQDALPQKEQVMLIGFLQKRDEWTGPAAVPAACPEPWQAGALATAQRIVCNVLDEQAPAGYGYRYIVEWWFLSLADAQKAAQQLERSAQGEYGWGESVFMLTEVTHSRP
;
A
#
# COMPACT_ATOMS: atom_id res chain seq x y z
N MET A 1 -20.87 18.06 25.75
CA MET A 1 -20.42 18.99 24.70
C MET A 1 -19.17 18.38 24.08
N MET A 2 -19.33 17.83 22.87
CA MET A 2 -18.36 17.26 21.93
C MET A 2 -16.95 16.95 22.47
N LYS A 3 -16.72 15.72 22.94
CA LYS A 3 -15.37 15.13 22.87
C LYS A 3 -15.12 14.86 21.38
N ASN A 4 -14.25 15.67 20.79
CA ASN A 4 -13.90 15.68 19.37
C ASN A 4 -13.84 14.28 18.75
N GLU A 5 -14.68 14.05 17.74
CA GLU A 5 -14.60 13.00 16.73
C GLU A 5 -13.38 13.19 15.80
N ALA A 6 -12.26 13.71 16.32
CA ALA A 6 -10.96 13.52 15.72
C ALA A 6 -10.48 12.12 16.15
N GLU A 7 -11.22 11.09 15.72
CA GLU A 7 -10.71 9.74 15.67
C GLU A 7 -9.34 9.79 14.99
N ASN A 8 -8.33 9.15 15.58
CA ASN A 8 -6.93 9.21 15.15
C ASN A 8 -6.81 8.90 13.65
N LEU A 9 -6.83 9.94 12.80
CA LEU A 9 -6.69 9.81 11.37
C LEU A 9 -5.28 9.30 11.08
N VAL A 10 -5.21 8.13 10.46
CA VAL A 10 -3.95 7.56 10.03
C VAL A 10 -3.74 7.92 8.56
N TRP A 11 -2.70 8.71 8.31
CA TRP A 11 -2.26 9.08 6.98
C TRP A 11 -1.20 8.11 6.51
N LYS A 12 -1.33 7.64 5.27
CA LYS A 12 -0.38 6.75 4.64
C LYS A 12 0.09 7.31 3.32
N MET A 13 1.36 7.11 3.04
CA MET A 13 1.88 7.17 1.68
C MET A 13 2.08 5.74 1.19
N ILE A 14 1.36 5.40 0.14
CA ILE A 14 1.35 4.04 -0.43
C ILE A 14 1.90 4.12 -1.83
N TYR A 15 2.77 3.19 -2.20
CA TYR A 15 3.26 3.12 -3.57
C TYR A 15 3.26 1.69 -4.09
N LEU A 16 2.88 1.54 -5.35
CA LEU A 16 2.82 0.27 -6.08
C LEU A 16 4.04 0.19 -7.01
N ALA A 17 5.07 -0.51 -6.55
CA ALA A 17 6.41 -0.45 -7.11
C ALA A 17 6.61 -1.49 -8.23
N ARG A 18 7.28 -1.05 -9.30
CA ARG A 18 7.97 -1.92 -10.25
C ARG A 18 9.46 -1.82 -9.96
N ARG A 19 10.17 -2.95 -9.90
CA ARG A 19 11.62 -2.96 -9.74
C ARG A 19 12.30 -2.40 -10.98
N ASN A 20 13.54 -1.96 -10.85
CA ASN A 20 14.39 -1.73 -12.01
C ASN A 20 14.43 -3.03 -12.86
N PRO A 21 14.08 -3.00 -14.16
CA PRO A 21 14.07 -4.19 -15.00
C PRO A 21 15.38 -4.99 -15.01
N ALA A 22 16.52 -4.33 -14.80
CA ALA A 22 17.85 -4.95 -14.72
C ALA A 22 18.14 -5.66 -13.38
N LEU A 23 17.38 -5.38 -12.33
CA LEU A 23 17.52 -6.01 -11.01
C LEU A 23 16.72 -7.31 -10.95
N LEU A 24 17.30 -8.42 -10.50
CA LEU A 24 16.54 -9.67 -10.39
C LEU A 24 15.39 -9.55 -9.38
N ALA A 25 14.29 -10.27 -9.61
CA ALA A 25 13.11 -10.21 -8.75
C ALA A 25 13.42 -10.66 -7.30
N GLU A 26 14.33 -11.62 -7.13
CA GLU A 26 14.80 -12.11 -5.83
C GLU A 26 15.67 -11.10 -5.06
N ASP A 27 16.37 -10.22 -5.78
CA ASP A 27 17.23 -9.18 -5.19
C ASP A 27 16.46 -7.92 -4.81
N PHE A 28 15.27 -7.71 -5.40
CA PHE A 28 14.46 -6.52 -5.18
C PHE A 28 14.18 -6.22 -3.71
N PRO A 29 13.74 -7.18 -2.86
CA PRO A 29 13.49 -6.90 -1.45
C PRO A 29 14.72 -6.39 -0.69
N GLN A 30 15.92 -6.88 -1.06
CA GLN A 30 17.16 -6.46 -0.44
C GLN A 30 17.58 -5.06 -0.91
N ALA A 31 17.56 -4.80 -2.22
CA ALA A 31 17.87 -3.48 -2.77
C ALA A 31 16.91 -2.40 -2.23
N TRP A 32 15.64 -2.76 -2.07
CA TRP A 32 14.60 -1.89 -1.52
C TRP A 32 14.76 -1.64 -0.01
N ARG A 33 15.22 -2.62 0.75
CA ARG A 33 15.60 -2.44 2.16
C ARG A 33 16.76 -1.46 2.30
N GLU A 34 17.78 -1.57 1.44
CA GLU A 34 18.91 -0.64 1.40
C GLU A 34 18.45 0.79 1.08
N HIS A 35 17.55 0.95 0.12
CA HIS A 35 16.92 2.24 -0.19
C HIS A 35 16.20 2.85 1.02
N SER A 36 15.43 2.04 1.77
CA SER A 36 14.77 2.50 3.00
C SER A 36 15.76 2.85 4.12
N ALA A 37 16.90 2.16 4.18
CA ALA A 37 17.98 2.49 5.11
C ALA A 37 18.66 3.82 4.74
N LEU A 38 18.85 4.09 3.45
CA LEU A 38 19.35 5.37 2.93
C LEU A 38 18.37 6.50 3.27
N GLY A 39 17.08 6.31 2.98
CA GLY A 39 16.03 7.28 3.29
C GLY A 39 15.95 7.60 4.79
N ARG A 40 16.24 6.64 5.67
CA ARG A 40 16.29 6.87 7.13
C ARG A 40 17.35 7.88 7.55
N GLN A 41 18.46 7.96 6.82
CA GLN A 41 19.54 8.89 7.12
C GLN A 41 19.12 10.34 6.82
N CYS A 42 18.07 10.52 6.01
CA CYS A 42 17.51 11.83 5.70
C CYS A 42 16.62 12.30 6.86
N LYS A 43 17.02 13.38 7.53
CA LYS A 43 16.30 13.97 8.68
C LYS A 43 14.82 14.25 8.36
N ASN A 44 14.55 14.76 7.16
CA ASN A 44 13.21 15.08 6.69
C ASN A 44 12.28 13.84 6.70
N VAL A 45 12.78 12.70 6.22
CA VAL A 45 12.06 11.41 6.19
C VAL A 45 11.84 10.90 7.61
N GLY A 46 12.89 10.88 8.45
CA GLY A 46 12.80 10.37 9.83
C GLY A 46 11.83 11.13 10.73
N GLN A 47 11.56 12.41 10.45
CA GLN A 47 10.58 13.21 11.20
C GLN A 47 9.13 13.00 10.73
N ARG A 48 8.94 12.53 9.49
CA ARG A 48 7.64 12.52 8.79
C ARG A 48 7.06 11.12 8.65
N VAL A 49 7.90 10.11 8.68
CA VAL A 49 7.50 8.72 8.56
C VAL A 49 7.55 8.12 9.95
N LYS A 50 6.38 7.74 10.46
CA LYS A 50 6.26 6.96 11.70
C LYS A 50 6.69 5.54 11.36
N ALA A 51 5.83 4.76 10.73
CA ALA A 51 6.12 3.38 10.40
C ALA A 51 6.33 3.13 8.90
N VAL A 52 7.03 2.05 8.57
CA VAL A 52 7.18 1.53 7.20
C VAL A 52 6.93 0.03 7.20
N ALA A 53 6.21 -0.46 6.20
CA ALA A 53 6.22 -1.85 5.79
C ALA A 53 6.46 -1.95 4.28
N GLN A 54 7.44 -2.76 3.89
CA GLN A 54 7.73 -3.11 2.49
C GLN A 54 7.16 -4.50 2.23
N CYS A 55 6.06 -4.55 1.49
CA CYS A 55 5.35 -5.77 1.13
C CYS A 55 5.82 -6.22 -0.25
N SER A 56 6.74 -7.18 -0.30
CA SER A 56 7.27 -7.70 -1.55
C SER A 56 6.35 -8.79 -2.11
N ARG A 57 6.27 -8.88 -3.44
CA ARG A 57 5.52 -9.93 -4.12
C ARG A 57 6.01 -11.33 -3.71
N VAL A 58 5.07 -12.24 -3.47
CA VAL A 58 5.41 -13.66 -3.25
C VAL A 58 5.72 -14.34 -4.58
N LEU A 59 7.00 -14.61 -4.84
CA LEU A 59 7.48 -15.11 -6.14
C LEU A 59 7.03 -16.56 -6.44
N GLN A 60 6.77 -17.37 -5.42
CA GLN A 60 6.33 -18.76 -5.58
C GLN A 60 4.89 -18.87 -6.11
N VAL A 61 4.13 -17.77 -6.07
CA VAL A 61 2.76 -17.72 -6.60
C VAL A 61 2.83 -17.28 -8.05
N GLY A 62 2.88 -18.25 -8.96
CA GLY A 62 3.01 -18.04 -10.40
C GLY A 62 1.74 -17.52 -11.10
N ASP A 63 0.78 -16.94 -10.39
CA ASP A 63 -0.42 -16.33 -10.99
C ASP A 63 -0.10 -14.89 -11.42
N PRO A 64 0.00 -14.60 -12.73
CA PRO A 64 0.31 -13.25 -13.22
C PRO A 64 -0.76 -12.23 -12.80
N ALA A 65 -2.00 -12.67 -12.58
CA ALA A 65 -3.11 -11.81 -12.18
C ALA A 65 -2.99 -11.29 -10.73
N LEU A 66 -2.02 -11.80 -9.95
CA LEU A 66 -1.71 -11.36 -8.59
C LEU A 66 -0.43 -10.53 -8.49
N SER A 67 0.07 -10.05 -9.64
CA SER A 67 1.13 -9.06 -9.64
C SER A 67 1.15 -8.04 -10.78
N SER A 68 0.53 -8.29 -11.94
CA SER A 68 0.37 -7.29 -13.04
C SER A 68 1.64 -6.46 -13.32
N ASP A 69 2.81 -7.11 -13.36
CA ASP A 69 4.15 -6.51 -13.56
C ASP A 69 4.71 -5.66 -12.41
N TYR A 70 4.09 -5.69 -11.23
CA TYR A 70 4.57 -5.03 -10.02
C TYR A 70 5.30 -6.01 -9.10
N ASP A 71 6.26 -5.50 -8.34
CA ASP A 71 7.14 -6.29 -7.49
C ASP A 71 6.91 -6.05 -6.00
N GLY A 72 6.16 -5.01 -5.63
CA GLY A 72 5.77 -4.80 -4.23
C GLY A 72 4.93 -3.57 -3.97
N VAL A 73 4.48 -3.45 -2.71
CA VAL A 73 3.71 -2.34 -2.19
C VAL A 73 4.38 -1.81 -0.94
N ASN A 74 4.52 -0.50 -0.82
CA ASN A 74 4.94 0.14 0.42
C ASN A 74 3.77 0.68 1.20
N LEU A 75 3.80 0.51 2.52
CA LEU A 75 2.88 1.13 3.45
C LEU A 75 3.69 2.03 4.41
N MET A 76 3.76 3.33 4.12
CA MET A 76 4.42 4.31 4.99
C MET A 76 3.36 5.06 5.80
N VAL A 77 3.36 4.89 7.12
CA VAL A 77 2.51 5.68 8.02
C VAL A 77 3.18 7.03 8.26
N LEU A 78 2.43 8.10 8.05
CA LEU A 78 2.92 9.47 8.15
C LEU A 78 2.64 10.09 9.52
N ALA A 79 3.41 11.12 9.85
CA ALA A 79 3.22 11.90 11.07
C ALA A 79 1.84 12.58 11.09
N ASP A 80 1.47 13.17 9.96
CA ASP A 80 0.24 13.91 9.68
C ASP A 80 0.00 13.93 8.15
N ARG A 81 -1.01 14.69 7.71
CA ARG A 81 -1.35 14.83 6.29
C ARG A 81 -0.27 15.62 5.54
N GLU A 82 0.20 16.72 6.14
CA GLU A 82 1.14 17.68 5.57
C GLU A 82 2.49 17.03 5.26
N ALA A 83 2.90 16.04 6.06
CA ALA A 83 4.08 15.21 5.84
C ALA A 83 4.11 14.61 4.42
N GLY A 84 2.96 14.23 3.87
CA GLY A 84 2.84 13.63 2.53
C GLY A 84 3.24 14.58 1.40
N ALA A 85 2.96 15.87 1.54
CA ALA A 85 3.37 16.88 0.56
C ALA A 85 4.85 17.26 0.71
N VAL A 86 5.29 17.46 1.96
CA VAL A 86 6.62 18.03 2.26
C VAL A 86 7.75 17.03 2.00
N ILE A 87 7.51 15.72 2.18
CA ILE A 87 8.54 14.68 2.04
C ILE A 87 9.25 14.70 0.68
N TRP A 88 8.61 15.27 -0.35
CA TRP A 88 9.11 15.33 -1.73
C TRP A 88 9.92 16.57 -2.08
N SER A 89 9.92 17.58 -1.21
CA SER A 89 10.42 18.92 -1.54
C SER A 89 11.75 19.26 -0.89
N ASP A 90 12.26 18.39 0.00
CA ASP A 90 13.52 18.62 0.71
C ASP A 90 14.74 18.38 -0.19
N PRO A 91 15.54 19.42 -0.50
CA PRO A 91 16.68 19.28 -1.41
C PRO A 91 17.74 18.29 -0.92
N GLU A 92 17.96 18.19 0.39
CA GLU A 92 18.94 17.25 0.96
C GLU A 92 18.50 15.80 0.76
N THR A 93 17.24 15.49 1.08
CA THR A 93 16.65 14.17 0.81
C THR A 93 16.71 13.84 -0.68
N LEU A 94 16.37 14.80 -1.55
CA LEU A 94 16.40 14.59 -3.00
C LEU A 94 17.81 14.30 -3.52
N ALA A 95 18.82 15.03 -3.04
CA ALA A 95 20.22 14.82 -3.45
C ALA A 95 20.74 13.42 -3.08
N VAL A 96 20.23 12.84 -2.00
CA VAL A 96 20.60 11.48 -1.54
C VAL A 96 19.78 10.40 -2.22
N MET A 97 18.45 10.56 -2.28
CA MET A 97 17.53 9.50 -2.71
C MET A 97 17.41 9.38 -4.23
N ARG A 98 17.39 10.51 -4.96
CA ARG A 98 17.17 10.49 -6.42
C ARG A 98 18.19 9.70 -7.21
N PRO A 99 19.50 9.71 -6.87
CA PRO A 99 20.47 8.84 -7.55
C PRO A 99 20.25 7.35 -7.28
N ASP A 100 19.69 7.00 -6.13
CA ASP A 100 19.45 5.60 -5.73
C ASP A 100 18.15 5.02 -6.32
N GLU A 101 17.14 5.85 -6.56
CA GLU A 101 15.83 5.39 -7.06
C GLU A 101 15.94 4.54 -8.35
N PRO A 102 16.67 4.94 -9.42
CA PRO A 102 16.82 4.12 -10.62
C PRO A 102 17.61 2.83 -10.41
N ARG A 103 18.38 2.68 -9.32
CA ARG A 103 19.03 1.41 -8.99
C ARG A 103 17.99 0.36 -8.58
N VAL A 104 16.91 0.80 -7.93
CA VAL A 104 15.94 -0.07 -7.25
C VAL A 104 14.63 -0.19 -8.02
N PHE A 105 14.13 0.90 -8.58
CA PHE A 105 12.81 1.01 -9.18
C PHE A 105 12.87 1.30 -10.67
N ALA A 106 11.78 1.01 -11.37
CA ALA A 106 11.62 1.32 -12.80
C ALA A 106 11.45 2.83 -13.10
N ASP A 107 11.05 3.61 -12.09
CA ASP A 107 10.86 5.06 -12.17
C ASP A 107 11.15 5.67 -10.79
N TYR A 108 11.03 6.99 -10.67
CA TYR A 108 11.15 7.68 -9.41
C TYR A 108 9.93 7.48 -8.50
N VAL A 109 10.16 7.32 -7.20
CA VAL A 109 9.12 6.91 -6.21
C VAL A 109 7.91 7.85 -6.20
N ARG A 110 8.15 9.15 -6.38
CA ARG A 110 7.07 10.16 -6.48
C ARG A 110 6.08 9.87 -7.60
N ASN A 111 6.50 9.22 -8.69
CA ASN A 111 5.68 8.97 -9.88
C ASN A 111 4.74 7.77 -9.73
N PHE A 112 4.83 7.03 -8.62
CA PHE A 112 3.94 5.90 -8.33
C PHE A 112 3.51 5.83 -6.87
N SER A 113 3.63 6.96 -6.17
CA SER A 113 3.19 7.13 -4.79
C SER A 113 1.87 7.89 -4.72
N VAL A 114 1.02 7.49 -3.79
CA VAL A 114 -0.25 8.14 -3.48
C VAL A 114 -0.35 8.44 -1.99
N LEU A 115 -0.92 9.61 -1.67
CA LEU A 115 -1.30 9.96 -0.32
C LEU A 115 -2.72 9.45 -0.04
N CYS A 116 -2.88 8.73 1.07
CA CYS A 116 -4.15 8.12 1.42
C CYS A 116 -4.50 8.36 2.89
N ARG A 117 -5.82 8.39 3.13
CA ARG A 117 -6.41 8.31 4.46
C ARG A 117 -6.84 6.88 4.73
N GLN A 118 -6.41 6.33 5.85
CA GLN A 118 -6.74 4.97 6.28
C GLN A 118 -8.07 4.91 7.05
N GLN A 119 -8.85 3.87 6.79
CA GLN A 119 -9.98 3.40 7.59
C GLN A 119 -9.80 1.90 7.87
N VAL A 120 -9.89 1.50 9.13
CA VAL A 120 -10.00 0.08 9.48
C VAL A 120 -11.47 -0.32 9.34
N LEU A 121 -11.76 -1.29 8.47
CA LEU A 121 -13.12 -1.75 8.20
C LEU A 121 -13.50 -2.96 9.06
N ARG A 122 -12.51 -3.80 9.38
CA ARG A 122 -12.64 -4.96 10.26
C ARG A 122 -11.28 -5.30 10.86
N SER A 123 -11.22 -5.69 12.12
CA SER A 123 -9.97 -6.11 12.75
C SER A 123 -10.20 -6.96 13.99
N ASP A 124 -9.49 -8.08 14.07
CA ASP A 124 -9.29 -8.87 15.29
C ASP A 124 -8.01 -8.42 16.04
N LEU A 125 -7.24 -7.50 15.43
CA LEU A 125 -6.03 -6.90 15.98
C LEU A 125 -6.30 -5.51 16.59
N PRO A 126 -5.39 -4.98 17.44
CA PRO A 126 -5.45 -3.60 17.93
C PRO A 126 -5.63 -2.57 16.81
N GLN A 127 -6.28 -1.44 17.11
CA GLN A 127 -6.58 -0.41 16.11
C GLN A 127 -5.32 0.17 15.46
N ASP A 128 -4.24 0.31 16.23
CA ASP A 128 -2.93 0.83 15.85
C ASP A 128 -1.93 -0.24 15.37
N ALA A 129 -2.40 -1.49 15.15
CA ALA A 129 -1.55 -2.56 14.66
C ALA A 129 -0.87 -2.19 13.32
N LEU A 130 0.45 -2.38 13.28
CA LEU A 130 1.30 -2.18 12.10
C LEU A 130 1.71 -3.51 11.48
N PRO A 131 1.88 -3.59 10.15
CA PRO A 131 2.36 -4.82 9.52
C PRO A 131 3.74 -5.19 10.07
N GLN A 132 3.89 -6.44 10.50
CA GLN A 132 5.15 -6.99 10.99
C GLN A 132 5.87 -7.75 9.87
N LYS A 133 7.18 -7.94 10.01
CA LYS A 133 7.94 -8.81 9.11
C LYS A 133 7.26 -10.20 9.02
N GLU A 134 7.25 -10.79 7.83
CA GLU A 134 6.60 -12.07 7.50
C GLU A 134 5.06 -12.04 7.52
N GLN A 135 4.44 -10.87 7.76
CA GLN A 135 2.99 -10.71 7.59
C GLN A 135 2.62 -10.89 6.12
N VAL A 136 1.68 -11.80 5.84
CA VAL A 136 1.13 -12.00 4.50
C VAL A 136 -0.07 -11.11 4.27
N MET A 137 -0.12 -10.46 3.11
CA MET A 137 -1.18 -9.55 2.74
C MET A 137 -1.58 -9.74 1.28
N LEU A 138 -2.89 -9.76 1.02
CA LEU A 138 -3.42 -9.44 -0.31
C LEU A 138 -3.72 -7.94 -0.32
N ILE A 139 -3.22 -7.22 -1.31
CA ILE A 139 -3.43 -5.77 -1.44
C ILE A 139 -4.09 -5.49 -2.79
N GLY A 140 -5.25 -4.86 -2.77
CA GLY A 140 -6.03 -4.52 -3.97
C GLY A 140 -6.01 -3.02 -4.22
N PHE A 141 -5.55 -2.62 -5.41
CA PHE A 141 -5.70 -1.28 -5.96
C PHE A 141 -6.92 -1.31 -6.86
N LEU A 142 -8.02 -0.68 -6.45
CA LEU A 142 -9.34 -0.89 -7.03
C LEU A 142 -9.86 0.35 -7.74
N GLN A 143 -10.74 0.12 -8.73
CA GLN A 143 -11.47 1.14 -9.46
C GLN A 143 -10.58 2.25 -10.02
N LYS A 144 -9.61 1.88 -10.85
CA LYS A 144 -8.80 2.86 -11.54
C LYS A 144 -9.67 3.84 -12.35
N ARG A 145 -9.38 5.12 -12.20
CA ARG A 145 -9.94 6.25 -12.94
C ARG A 145 -8.84 7.29 -13.14
N ASP A 146 -8.55 7.59 -14.39
CA ASP A 146 -7.48 8.56 -14.71
C ASP A 146 -7.90 10.02 -14.41
N GLU A 147 -9.21 10.29 -14.38
CA GLU A 147 -9.73 11.60 -13.98
C GLU A 147 -9.94 11.68 -12.46
N TRP A 148 -9.31 12.69 -11.84
CA TRP A 148 -9.48 12.97 -10.42
C TRP A 148 -10.75 13.79 -10.17
N THR A 149 -11.69 13.21 -9.43
CA THR A 149 -12.95 13.86 -9.04
C THR A 149 -13.03 14.17 -7.54
N GLY A 150 -11.88 14.14 -6.85
CA GLY A 150 -11.81 14.24 -5.39
C GLY A 150 -11.79 12.88 -4.67
N PRO A 151 -11.56 12.88 -3.34
CA PRO A 151 -11.52 11.66 -2.53
C PRO A 151 -12.81 10.85 -2.65
N ALA A 152 -12.68 9.52 -2.71
CA ALA A 152 -13.85 8.65 -2.70
C ALA A 152 -14.54 8.64 -1.33
N ALA A 153 -15.81 8.24 -1.29
CA ALA A 153 -16.50 8.01 -0.02
C ALA A 153 -15.83 6.84 0.71
N VAL A 154 -15.52 7.04 2.00
CA VAL A 154 -15.02 5.97 2.86
C VAL A 154 -16.20 5.06 3.23
N PRO A 155 -16.10 3.74 3.04
CA PRO A 155 -17.15 2.83 3.47
C PRO A 155 -17.36 2.91 4.99
N ALA A 156 -18.62 3.08 5.43
CA ALA A 156 -18.95 3.08 6.86
C ALA A 156 -18.81 1.69 7.51
N ALA A 157 -18.88 0.63 6.71
CA ALA A 157 -18.66 -0.76 7.10
C ALA A 157 -17.95 -1.49 5.96
N CYS A 158 -17.38 -2.68 6.24
CA CYS A 158 -16.76 -3.48 5.19
C CYS A 158 -17.79 -3.85 4.11
N PRO A 159 -17.58 -3.46 2.84
CA PRO A 159 -18.44 -3.87 1.73
C PRO A 159 -18.48 -5.38 1.58
N GLU A 160 -19.64 -5.91 1.17
CA GLU A 160 -19.87 -7.35 1.03
C GLU A 160 -18.82 -8.03 0.12
N PRO A 161 -18.49 -7.52 -1.08
CA PRO A 161 -17.48 -8.14 -1.93
C PRO A 161 -16.09 -8.24 -1.29
N TRP A 162 -15.77 -7.33 -0.36
CA TRP A 162 -14.45 -7.26 0.30
C TRP A 162 -14.35 -8.20 1.50
N GLN A 163 -15.44 -8.84 1.90
CA GLN A 163 -15.48 -9.83 3.00
C GLN A 163 -16.18 -11.14 2.59
N ALA A 164 -16.45 -11.33 1.30
CA ALA A 164 -17.06 -12.54 0.77
C ALA A 164 -16.05 -13.69 0.67
N GLY A 165 -16.56 -14.93 0.75
CA GLY A 165 -15.77 -16.14 0.52
C GLY A 165 -14.50 -16.21 1.39
N ALA A 166 -13.36 -16.53 0.78
CA ALA A 166 -12.10 -16.65 1.49
C ALA A 166 -11.47 -15.30 1.93
N LEU A 167 -11.94 -14.13 1.45
CA LEU A 167 -11.55 -12.85 2.04
C LEU A 167 -12.06 -12.70 3.48
N ALA A 168 -13.14 -13.40 3.83
CA ALA A 168 -13.69 -13.40 5.17
C ALA A 168 -12.71 -13.89 6.24
N THR A 169 -11.68 -14.67 5.88
CA THR A 169 -10.68 -15.21 6.82
C THR A 169 -9.56 -14.21 7.17
N ALA A 170 -9.52 -13.04 6.52
CA ALA A 170 -8.54 -12.01 6.86
C ALA A 170 -8.73 -11.50 8.29
N GLN A 171 -7.69 -11.56 9.14
CA GLN A 171 -7.73 -11.06 10.52
C GLN A 171 -7.92 -9.54 10.60
N ARG A 172 -7.64 -8.83 9.50
CA ARG A 172 -7.78 -7.39 9.39
C ARG A 172 -8.03 -6.95 7.95
N ILE A 173 -8.97 -6.03 7.78
CA ILE A 173 -9.29 -5.38 6.50
C ILE A 173 -9.16 -3.88 6.69
N VAL A 174 -8.28 -3.26 5.91
CA VAL A 174 -8.01 -1.83 5.93
C VAL A 174 -8.31 -1.25 4.56
N CYS A 175 -9.05 -0.15 4.50
CA CYS A 175 -9.30 0.60 3.28
C CYS A 175 -8.54 1.92 3.35
N ASN A 176 -7.77 2.23 2.31
CA ASN A 176 -7.10 3.50 2.15
C ASN A 176 -7.72 4.22 0.95
N VAL A 177 -8.20 5.44 1.17
CA VAL A 177 -8.77 6.28 0.12
C VAL A 177 -7.79 7.38 -0.22
N LEU A 178 -7.60 7.64 -1.51
CA LEU A 178 -6.74 8.72 -1.98
C LEU A 178 -7.25 10.07 -1.48
N ASP A 179 -6.34 10.91 -1.04
CA ASP A 179 -6.63 12.25 -0.56
C ASP A 179 -6.33 13.34 -1.61
N GLU A 180 -5.48 13.03 -2.58
CA GLU A 180 -5.10 13.91 -3.66
C GLU A 180 -5.00 13.15 -4.99
N GLN A 181 -4.83 13.90 -6.08
CA GLN A 181 -4.66 13.35 -7.41
C GLN A 181 -3.43 12.43 -7.46
N ALA A 182 -3.64 11.19 -7.90
CA ALA A 182 -2.55 10.25 -8.11
C ALA A 182 -1.66 10.64 -9.30
N PRO A 183 -0.40 10.16 -9.33
CA PRO A 183 0.39 10.14 -10.54
C PRO A 183 -0.32 9.40 -11.69
N ALA A 184 0.05 9.73 -12.93
CA ALA A 184 -0.55 9.14 -14.13
C ALA A 184 -0.43 7.61 -14.10
N GLY A 185 -1.53 6.91 -14.38
CA GLY A 185 -1.60 5.45 -14.34
C GLY A 185 -1.86 4.83 -12.97
N TYR A 186 -1.89 5.62 -11.89
CA TYR A 186 -2.09 5.17 -10.51
C TYR A 186 -3.38 5.70 -9.86
N GLY A 187 -4.34 6.17 -10.67
CA GLY A 187 -5.63 6.74 -10.24
C GLY A 187 -6.62 5.73 -9.64
N TYR A 188 -6.19 4.84 -8.75
CA TYR A 188 -7.07 3.91 -8.05
C TYR A 188 -7.83 4.63 -6.96
N ARG A 189 -9.13 4.36 -6.81
CA ARG A 189 -9.96 5.05 -5.80
C ARG A 189 -9.77 4.49 -4.40
N TYR A 190 -9.51 3.19 -4.32
CA TYR A 190 -9.38 2.45 -3.06
C TYR A 190 -8.13 1.58 -3.11
N ILE A 191 -7.38 1.57 -2.01
CA ILE A 191 -6.32 0.60 -1.76
C ILE A 191 -6.71 -0.20 -0.52
N VAL A 192 -7.06 -1.46 -0.72
CA VAL A 192 -7.56 -2.34 0.35
C VAL A 192 -6.48 -3.34 0.72
N GLU A 193 -6.22 -3.47 2.02
CA GLU A 193 -5.27 -4.42 2.62
C GLU A 193 -6.05 -5.52 3.34
N TRP A 194 -5.89 -6.77 2.92
CA TRP A 194 -6.38 -7.95 3.63
C TRP A 194 -5.21 -8.69 4.27
N TRP A 195 -5.22 -8.79 5.59
CA TRP A 195 -4.12 -9.36 6.37
C TRP A 195 -4.47 -10.81 6.71
N PHE A 196 -3.56 -11.74 6.46
CA PHE A 196 -3.79 -13.17 6.69
C PHE A 196 -2.77 -13.76 7.66
N LEU A 197 -3.16 -14.81 8.38
CA LEU A 197 -2.24 -15.55 9.25
C LEU A 197 -1.28 -16.44 8.46
N SER A 198 -1.65 -16.85 7.25
CA SER A 198 -0.87 -17.78 6.44
C SER A 198 -0.89 -17.42 4.95
N LEU A 199 0.15 -17.82 4.24
CA LEU A 199 0.20 -17.73 2.77
C LEU A 199 -0.91 -18.55 2.12
N ALA A 200 -1.24 -19.72 2.66
CA ALA A 200 -2.28 -20.58 2.13
C ALA A 200 -3.67 -19.90 2.16
N ASP A 201 -4.00 -19.20 3.24
CA ASP A 201 -5.27 -18.46 3.35
C ASP A 201 -5.31 -17.30 2.35
N ALA A 202 -4.22 -16.54 2.25
CA ALA A 202 -4.12 -15.43 1.30
C ALA A 202 -4.20 -15.89 -0.16
N GLN A 203 -3.55 -17.02 -0.50
CA GLN A 203 -3.64 -17.65 -1.82
C GLN A 203 -5.07 -18.10 -2.14
N LYS A 204 -5.72 -18.76 -1.18
CA LYS A 204 -7.11 -19.19 -1.33
C LYS A 204 -8.04 -17.99 -1.53
N ALA A 205 -7.84 -16.92 -0.77
CA ALA A 205 -8.59 -15.67 -0.94
C ALA A 205 -8.39 -15.07 -2.33
N ALA A 206 -7.15 -14.99 -2.79
CA ALA A 206 -6.81 -14.48 -4.10
C ALA A 206 -7.41 -15.30 -5.26
N GLN A 207 -7.38 -16.64 -5.16
CA GLN A 207 -7.95 -17.56 -6.15
C GLN A 207 -9.49 -17.51 -6.21
N GLN A 208 -10.13 -17.20 -5.09
CA GLN A 208 -11.59 -17.14 -4.96
C GLN A 208 -12.16 -15.73 -5.12
N LEU A 209 -11.34 -14.75 -5.53
CA LEU A 209 -11.81 -13.40 -5.82
C LEU A 209 -12.88 -13.44 -6.92
N GLU A 210 -14.12 -13.15 -6.54
CA GLU A 210 -15.21 -13.04 -7.50
C GLU A 210 -15.18 -11.65 -8.16
N ARG A 211 -14.38 -11.52 -9.23
CA ARG A 211 -14.10 -10.23 -9.90
C ARG A 211 -15.29 -9.63 -10.67
N SER A 212 -16.47 -10.23 -10.57
CA SER A 212 -17.72 -9.80 -11.20
C SER A 212 -18.39 -8.62 -10.48
N ALA A 213 -18.04 -8.36 -9.20
CA ALA A 213 -18.73 -7.37 -8.38
C ALA A 213 -18.65 -5.96 -8.98
N GLN A 214 -19.82 -5.34 -9.15
CA GLN A 214 -20.01 -4.01 -9.74
C GLN A 214 -20.47 -2.99 -8.68
N GLY A 215 -20.55 -1.72 -9.08
CA GLY A 215 -21.01 -0.62 -8.23
C GLY A 215 -19.88 0.09 -7.49
N GLU A 216 -20.24 0.96 -6.54
CA GLU A 216 -19.29 1.87 -5.87
C GLU A 216 -18.17 1.14 -5.10
N TYR A 217 -18.42 -0.06 -4.60
CA TYR A 217 -17.41 -0.88 -3.92
C TYR A 217 -17.06 -2.17 -4.68
N GLY A 218 -17.44 -2.26 -5.96
CA GLY A 218 -16.98 -3.31 -6.85
C GLY A 218 -15.49 -3.16 -7.20
N TRP A 219 -14.95 -4.09 -7.97
CA TRP A 219 -13.51 -4.13 -8.26
C TRP A 219 -13.07 -3.11 -9.31
N GLY A 220 -13.87 -2.93 -10.37
CA GLY A 220 -13.53 -2.08 -11.51
C GLY A 220 -12.26 -2.53 -12.21
N GLU A 221 -11.55 -1.59 -12.87
CA GLU A 221 -10.16 -1.83 -13.29
C GLU A 221 -9.29 -1.87 -12.03
N SER A 222 -8.61 -2.99 -11.80
CA SER A 222 -7.93 -3.27 -10.53
C SER A 222 -6.63 -4.04 -10.68
N VAL A 223 -5.71 -3.86 -9.73
CA VAL A 223 -4.52 -4.68 -9.54
C VAL A 223 -4.58 -5.33 -8.16
N PHE A 224 -4.32 -6.63 -8.10
CA PHE A 224 -4.14 -7.36 -6.84
C PHE A 224 -2.69 -7.79 -6.70
N MET A 225 -2.17 -7.66 -5.48
CA MET A 225 -0.81 -8.00 -5.10
C MET A 225 -0.85 -8.96 -3.92
N LEU A 226 -0.45 -10.21 -4.13
CA LEU A 226 -0.17 -11.12 -3.02
C LEU A 226 1.28 -10.90 -2.55
N THR A 227 1.41 -10.50 -1.29
CA THR A 227 2.68 -9.98 -0.76
C THR A 227 3.01 -10.55 0.62
N GLU A 228 4.29 -10.51 0.95
CA GLU A 228 4.80 -10.73 2.30
C GLU A 228 5.63 -9.50 2.73
N VAL A 229 5.50 -9.09 3.98
CA VAL A 229 6.31 -7.99 4.54
C VAL A 229 7.75 -8.45 4.73
N THR A 230 8.65 -8.02 3.85
CA THR A 230 10.08 -8.37 3.89
C THR A 230 10.91 -7.42 4.76
N HIS A 231 10.33 -6.27 5.12
CA HIS A 231 10.92 -5.30 6.03
C HIS A 231 9.81 -4.47 6.68
N SER A 232 9.89 -4.29 7.99
CA SER A 232 9.06 -3.34 8.72
C SER A 232 9.85 -2.59 9.79
N ARG A 233 9.38 -1.39 10.13
CA ARG A 233 9.84 -0.63 11.29
C ARG A 233 8.74 0.30 11.81
N PRO A 234 8.69 0.56 13.13
CA PRO A 234 7.80 1.55 13.71
C PRO A 234 8.28 2.98 13.49
#